data_AF-A0A822CZC9-F1
#
_entry.id   AF-A0A822CZC9-F1
#
_cell.length_a   1.000
_cell.length_b   1.000
_cell.length_c   1.000
_cell.angle_alpha   90.00
_cell.angle_beta   90.00
_cell.angle_gamma   90.00
#
_symmetry.space_group_name_H-M   'P 1'
#
loop_
_entity.id
_entity.type
_entity.pdbx_description
1 polymer ?
#
loop_
_entity_poly.entity_id
_entity_poly.type
_entity_poly.pdbx_seq_one_letter_code
_entity_poly.pdbx_strand_id
1 'polypeptide(L)'
;AGAIILGKASLSEWSNFRSTNKSREGWSARGGPVNSTYVANGNPSGSSSGTAVAVSAGLCAGGLGTETAGSIVSPSSVANIV
;
A
#
# COMPACT_ATOMS: atom_id res chain seq x y z
N ALA A 1 3.42 22.34 11.05
CA ALA A 1 2.39 21.50 10.40
C ALA A 1 1.62 20.74 11.48
N GLY A 2 0.39 21.14 11.79
CA GLY A 2 -0.42 20.56 12.87
C GLY A 2 -1.13 19.25 12.49
N ALA A 3 -0.46 18.37 11.73
CA ALA A 3 -1.04 17.11 11.28
C ALA A 3 -1.06 16.07 12.42
N ILE A 4 -2.07 15.21 12.43
CA ILE A 4 -2.19 14.10 13.39
C ILE A 4 -1.81 12.79 12.69
N ILE A 5 -0.92 12.01 13.32
CA ILE A 5 -0.55 10.67 12.83
C ILE A 5 -1.58 9.68 13.33
N LEU A 6 -2.47 9.22 12.45
CA LEU A 6 -3.52 8.25 12.79
C LEU A 6 -2.98 6.84 13.04
N GLY A 7 -1.86 6.48 12.40
CA GLY A 7 -1.25 5.16 12.54
C GLY A 7 -0.22 4.85 11.46
N LYS A 8 0.05 3.56 11.26
CA LYS A 8 0.93 3.05 10.20
C LYS A 8 0.17 2.09 9.28
N ALA A 9 0.36 2.26 7.98
CA ALA A 9 -0.18 1.37 6.97
C ALA A 9 0.63 0.07 6.84
N SER A 10 -0.02 -0.99 6.36
CA SER A 10 0.66 -2.23 5.94
C SER A 10 1.36 -2.03 4.58
N LEU A 11 2.30 -2.90 4.23
CA LEU A 11 3.08 -2.85 2.99
C LEU A 11 3.41 -4.27 2.46
N SER A 12 3.85 -4.37 1.20
CA SER A 12 4.56 -5.57 0.72
C SER A 12 5.82 -5.78 1.59
N GLU A 13 5.94 -6.93 2.23
CA GLU A 13 7.00 -7.19 3.21
C GLU A 13 8.41 -6.87 2.68
N TRP A 14 9.21 -6.18 3.50
CA TRP A 14 10.53 -5.66 3.11
C TRP A 14 10.52 -4.86 1.81
N SER A 15 9.53 -3.99 1.63
CA SER A 15 9.35 -3.18 0.41
C SER A 15 9.36 -4.01 -0.87
N ASN A 16 8.76 -5.21 -0.81
CA ASN A 16 8.72 -6.17 -1.91
C ASN A 16 10.10 -6.72 -2.34
N PHE A 17 11.12 -6.60 -1.49
CA PHE A 17 12.49 -7.05 -1.77
C PHE A 17 12.91 -8.25 -0.90
N ARG A 18 11.95 -9.11 -0.55
CA ARG A 18 12.17 -10.28 0.33
C ARG A 18 12.52 -11.56 -0.43
N SER A 19 12.01 -11.72 -1.66
CA SER A 19 12.12 -12.96 -2.42
C SER A 19 12.26 -12.67 -3.92
N THR A 20 12.98 -13.55 -4.61
CA THR A 20 13.08 -13.57 -6.08
C THR A 20 11.88 -14.23 -6.75
N ASN A 21 11.08 -14.99 -5.99
CA ASN A 21 9.82 -15.54 -6.47
C ASN A 21 8.73 -14.47 -6.44
N LYS A 22 7.68 -14.64 -7.28
CA LYS A 22 6.50 -13.76 -7.23
C LYS A 22 5.94 -13.71 -5.82
N SER A 23 6.03 -12.53 -5.21
CA SER A 23 5.45 -12.23 -3.91
C SER A 23 4.06 -11.63 -4.11
N ARG A 24 3.14 -11.88 -3.17
CA ARG A 24 1.83 -11.22 -3.17
C ARG A 24 2.02 -9.77 -2.74
N GLU A 25 1.75 -8.83 -3.64
CA GLU A 25 1.78 -7.40 -3.31
C GLU A 25 0.82 -7.07 -2.15
N GLY A 26 1.24 -6.15 -1.30
CA GLY A 26 0.50 -5.73 -0.11
C GLY A 26 0.39 -6.79 0.98
N TRP A 27 1.10 -7.92 0.88
CA TRP A 27 1.16 -8.90 1.95
C TRP A 27 2.39 -8.70 2.85
N SER A 28 2.19 -8.83 4.16
CA SER A 28 3.26 -9.04 5.14
C SER A 28 2.86 -10.05 6.20
N ALA A 29 3.83 -10.73 6.84
CA ALA A 29 3.53 -11.69 7.89
C ALA A 29 2.81 -11.04 9.08
N ARG A 30 3.14 -9.78 9.39
CA ARG A 30 2.53 -9.01 10.48
C ARG A 30 1.17 -8.43 10.12
N GLY A 31 1.02 -7.87 8.92
CA GLY A 31 -0.18 -7.13 8.51
C GLY A 31 -1.18 -7.96 7.72
N GLY A 32 -0.82 -9.19 7.34
CA GLY A 32 -1.60 -10.02 6.46
C GLY A 32 -1.75 -9.39 5.06
N PRO A 33 -2.74 -9.86 4.28
CA PRO A 33 -3.02 -9.34 2.95
C PRO A 33 -3.74 -7.98 2.98
N VAL A 34 -3.21 -6.98 2.27
CA VAL A 34 -3.97 -5.82 1.80
C VAL A 34 -4.72 -6.20 0.52
N ASN A 35 -5.92 -5.65 0.33
CA ASN A 35 -6.77 -5.84 -0.85
C ASN A 35 -7.04 -4.49 -1.53
N SER A 36 -7.20 -4.50 -2.85
CA SER A 36 -7.62 -3.32 -3.63
C SER A 36 -8.99 -2.79 -3.16
N THR A 37 -9.18 -1.48 -3.25
CA THR A 37 -10.44 -0.80 -2.94
C THR A 37 -11.52 -1.00 -4.00
N TYR A 38 -11.13 -1.29 -5.26
CA TYR A 38 -12.07 -1.39 -6.39
C TYR A 38 -12.44 -2.81 -6.80
N VAL A 39 -11.60 -3.80 -6.46
CA VAL A 39 -11.84 -5.21 -6.79
C VAL A 39 -11.65 -6.06 -5.53
N ALA A 40 -12.67 -6.81 -5.14
CA ALA A 40 -12.61 -7.71 -4.00
C ALA A 40 -11.49 -8.74 -4.17
N ASN A 41 -10.60 -8.86 -3.18
CA ASN A 41 -9.37 -9.66 -3.25
C ASN A 41 -8.43 -9.30 -4.43
N GLY A 42 -8.61 -8.12 -5.02
CA GLY A 42 -7.78 -7.60 -6.09
C GLY A 42 -6.41 -7.19 -5.59
N ASN A 43 -5.45 -7.18 -6.50
CA ASN A 43 -4.08 -6.75 -6.23
C ASN A 43 -4.05 -5.22 -5.94
N PRO A 44 -3.59 -4.77 -4.77
CA PRO A 44 -3.45 -3.34 -4.46
C PRO A 44 -2.17 -2.70 -5.04
N SER A 45 -1.35 -3.46 -5.76
CA SER A 45 0.06 -3.15 -6.08
C SER A 45 0.88 -2.90 -4.80
N GLY A 46 2.10 -2.38 -4.93
CA GLY A 46 3.00 -2.19 -3.79
C GLY A 46 4.31 -1.51 -4.15
N SER A 47 5.20 -1.26 -3.19
CA SER A 47 5.08 -1.71 -1.79
C SER A 47 4.19 -0.86 -0.88
N SER A 48 3.85 0.38 -1.23
CA SER A 48 3.03 1.28 -0.39
C SER A 48 1.52 0.96 -0.44
N SER A 49 1.17 -0.32 -0.48
CA SER A 49 -0.18 -0.84 -0.72
C SER A 49 -1.20 -0.35 0.31
N GLY A 50 -0.88 -0.47 1.60
CA GLY A 50 -1.79 -0.07 2.66
C GLY A 50 -2.01 1.44 2.70
N THR A 51 -1.00 2.23 2.34
CA THR A 51 -1.12 3.69 2.27
C THR A 51 -2.10 4.08 1.18
N ALA A 52 -1.90 3.56 -0.04
CA ALA A 52 -2.78 3.88 -1.16
C ALA A 52 -4.22 3.41 -0.93
N VAL A 53 -4.40 2.22 -0.37
CA VAL A 53 -5.72 1.68 -0.03
C VAL A 53 -6.39 2.50 1.08
N ALA A 54 -5.66 2.92 2.12
CA ALA A 54 -6.24 3.71 3.20
C ALA A 54 -6.74 5.09 2.73
N VAL A 55 -6.00 5.76 1.85
CA VAL A 55 -6.41 7.04 1.27
C VAL A 55 -7.59 6.83 0.30
N SER A 56 -7.51 5.85 -0.59
CA SER A 56 -8.57 5.53 -1.55
C SER A 56 -9.89 5.15 -0.87
N ALA A 57 -9.83 4.44 0.27
CA ALA A 57 -11.00 4.08 1.07
C ALA A 57 -11.52 5.20 1.99
N GLY A 58 -10.88 6.38 2.02
CA GLY A 58 -11.28 7.50 2.87
C GLY A 58 -10.99 7.31 4.36
N LEU A 59 -10.07 6.42 4.74
CA LEU A 59 -9.69 6.16 6.14
C LEU A 59 -8.78 7.26 6.71
N CYS A 60 -8.11 8.02 5.85
CA CYS A 60 -7.30 9.17 6.23
C CYS A 60 -7.30 10.23 5.13
N ALA A 61 -7.01 11.49 5.48
CA ALA A 61 -6.96 12.60 4.53
C ALA A 61 -5.79 12.53 3.54
N GLY A 62 -4.76 11.75 3.86
CA GLY A 62 -3.55 11.55 3.07
C GLY A 62 -2.64 10.53 3.74
N GLY A 63 -1.64 10.05 3.00
CA GLY A 63 -0.72 9.02 3.49
C GLY A 63 0.68 9.21 2.94
N LEU A 64 1.67 8.65 3.65
CA LEU A 64 3.07 8.67 3.23
C LEU A 64 3.45 7.27 2.74
N GLY A 65 4.11 7.22 1.58
CA GLY A 65 4.69 6.02 0.98
C GLY A 65 6.18 6.19 0.75
N THR A 66 6.85 5.10 0.36
CA THR A 66 8.28 5.11 0.01
C THR A 66 8.47 4.44 -1.33
N GLU A 67 9.35 5.00 -2.17
CA GLU A 67 9.61 4.47 -3.50
C GLU A 67 11.07 4.04 -3.68
N THR A 68 11.24 2.84 -4.24
CA THR A 68 12.51 2.38 -4.84
C THR A 68 12.37 2.32 -6.36
N ALA A 69 11.31 1.67 -6.84
CA ALA A 69 10.89 1.68 -8.25
C ALA A 69 9.39 1.36 -8.32
N GLY A 70 8.55 2.37 -8.53
CA GLY A 70 7.09 2.17 -8.66
C GLY A 70 6.31 2.01 -7.36
N SER A 71 6.97 1.90 -6.20
CA SER A 71 6.31 1.59 -4.92
C SER A 71 5.39 2.67 -4.36
N ILE A 72 5.36 3.87 -4.94
CA ILE A 72 4.33 4.89 -4.70
C ILE A 72 3.42 4.98 -5.93
N VAL A 73 3.98 5.20 -7.13
CA VAL A 73 3.15 5.51 -8.32
C VAL A 73 2.27 4.36 -8.77
N SER A 74 2.72 3.11 -8.61
CA SER A 74 1.95 1.91 -9.00
C SER A 74 0.75 1.67 -8.07
N PRO A 75 0.90 1.62 -6.72
CA PRO A 75 -0.26 1.51 -5.83
C PRO A 75 -1.16 2.75 -5.85
N SER A 76 -0.64 3.97 -6.04
CA SER A 76 -1.49 5.15 -6.24
C SER A 76 -2.38 5.00 -7.48
N SER A 77 -1.81 4.55 -8.60
CA SER A 77 -2.54 4.35 -9.86
C SER A 77 -3.62 3.26 -9.73
N VAL A 78 -3.29 2.14 -9.09
CA VAL A 78 -4.24 1.04 -8.86
C VAL A 78 -5.35 1.42 -7.88
N ALA A 79 -5.06 2.30 -6.91
CA ALA A 79 -6.00 2.81 -5.93
C ALA A 79 -6.68 4.13 -6.37
N ASN A 80 -6.44 4.59 -7.61
CA ASN A 80 -7.03 5.79 -8.20
C ASN A 80 -6.90 7.04 -7.30
N ILE A 81 -5.67 7.27 -6.81
CA ILE A 81 -5.29 8.47 -6.06
C ILE A 81 -4.01 9.06 -6.65
N VAL A 82 -3.67 10.29 -6.22
CA VAL A 82 -2.37 10.92 -6.48
C VAL A 82 -1.40 10.56 -5.37
#